data_AF-A0AAV0IQN2-F1
#
_entry.id   AF-A0AAV0IQN2-F1
#
_cell.length_a   1.000
_cell.length_b   1.000
_cell.length_c   1.000
_cell.angle_alpha   90.00
_cell.angle_beta   90.00
_cell.angle_gamma   90.00
#
_symmetry.space_group_name_H-M   'P 1'
#
loop_
_entity.id
_entity.type
_entity.pdbx_description
1 polymer ?
#
loop_
_entity_poly.entity_id
_entity_poly.type
_entity_poly.pdbx_seq_one_letter_code
_entity_poly.pdbx_strand_id
1 'polypeptide(L)'
;MAIRLQFENNCEVGVFSKLTNAYCLVAIGGSESFYSIFESELADVIPVVKTSIGGIRIIGRQCVGNKNGLLLPHTTTDQELQHLRNSLPDSVVVQRIEERLNALGNHVACNDHVALAHPDLDRSLLLQILL
;
A
#
# COMPACT_ATOMS: atom_id res chain seq x y z
N MET A 1 0.16 -7.81 -19.73
CA MET A 1 -0.28 -6.61 -20.47
C MET A 1 0.08 -5.38 -19.65
N ALA A 2 0.37 -4.23 -20.26
CA ALA A 2 0.56 -2.97 -19.52
C ALA A 2 -0.58 -2.02 -19.88
N ILE A 3 -1.29 -1.52 -18.87
CA ILE A 3 -2.47 -0.67 -19.04
C ILE A 3 -2.13 0.75 -18.64
N ARG A 4 -2.63 1.72 -19.42
CA ARG A 4 -2.48 3.14 -19.10
C ARG A 4 -3.70 3.63 -18.34
N LEU A 5 -3.45 4.39 -17.29
CA LEU A 5 -4.47 4.85 -16.37
C LEU A 5 -3.99 6.16 -15.74
N GLN A 6 -4.94 7.01 -15.34
CA GLN A 6 -4.70 8.31 -14.72
C GLN A 6 -5.64 8.47 -13.53
N PHE A 7 -5.14 9.06 -12.44
CA PHE A 7 -5.94 9.41 -11.27
C PHE A 7 -6.19 10.93 -11.27
N GLU A 8 -7.43 11.38 -11.48
CA GLU A 8 -7.79 12.81 -11.50
C GLU A 8 -6.85 13.67 -12.38
N ASN A 9 -6.60 13.24 -13.63
CA ASN A 9 -5.64 13.85 -14.58
C ASN A 9 -4.16 13.78 -14.17
N ASN A 10 -3.81 13.02 -13.14
CA ASN A 10 -2.43 12.75 -12.74
C ASN A 10 -1.96 11.39 -13.29
N CYS A 11 -0.78 11.39 -13.91
CA CYS A 11 -0.13 10.18 -14.45
C CYS A 11 0.62 9.36 -13.38
N GLU A 12 0.80 9.90 -12.18
CA GLU A 12 1.56 9.27 -11.10
C GLU A 12 0.72 8.23 -10.32
N VAL A 13 0.28 7.17 -11.02
CA VAL A 13 -0.62 6.14 -10.46
C VAL A 13 -0.06 5.48 -9.20
N GLY A 14 1.26 5.29 -9.13
CA GLY A 14 1.95 4.68 -7.97
C GLY A 14 1.89 5.53 -6.70
N VAL A 15 1.48 6.80 -6.79
CA VAL A 15 1.25 7.66 -5.62
C VAL A 15 -0.08 7.32 -4.95
N PHE A 16 -1.07 6.92 -5.76
CA PHE A 16 -2.45 6.68 -5.32
C PHE A 16 -2.80 5.20 -5.20
N SER A 17 -1.86 4.30 -5.53
CA SER A 17 -2.08 2.87 -5.47
C SER A 17 -0.86 2.14 -4.96
N LYS A 18 -1.07 0.97 -4.36
CA LYS A 18 -0.03 0.03 -3.97
C LYS A 18 -0.41 -1.35 -4.49
N LEU A 19 0.45 -1.93 -5.33
CA LEU A 19 0.23 -3.25 -5.89
C LEU A 19 1.24 -4.24 -5.31
N THR A 20 0.75 -5.37 -4.81
CA THR A 20 1.56 -6.50 -4.35
C THR A 20 1.05 -7.80 -4.97
N ASN A 21 1.72 -8.92 -4.69
CA ASN A 21 1.29 -10.23 -5.19
C ASN A 21 0.07 -10.80 -4.46
N ALA A 22 -0.31 -10.27 -3.29
CA ALA A 22 -1.44 -10.78 -2.49
C ALA A 22 -2.61 -9.79 -2.39
N TYR A 23 -2.37 -8.50 -2.59
CA TYR A 23 -3.40 -7.46 -2.45
C TYR A 23 -3.05 -6.21 -3.24
N CYS A 24 -4.07 -5.43 -3.57
CA CYS A 24 -3.94 -4.10 -4.14
C CYS A 24 -4.65 -3.09 -3.26
N LEU A 25 -3.98 -1.98 -2.94
CA LEU A 25 -4.58 -0.83 -2.28
C LEU A 25 -4.78 0.28 -3.31
N VAL A 26 -5.93 0.93 -3.26
CA VAL A 26 -6.27 2.09 -4.09
C VAL A 26 -6.80 3.23 -3.23
N ALA A 27 -6.40 4.46 -3.56
CA ALA A 27 -6.81 5.65 -2.83
C ALA A 27 -8.32 5.87 -2.94
N ILE A 28 -8.95 6.29 -1.85
CA ILE A 28 -10.31 6.80 -1.89
C ILE A 28 -10.39 8.12 -2.69
N GLY A 29 -11.57 8.39 -3.25
CA GLY A 29 -11.84 9.62 -4.00
C GLY A 29 -11.37 9.62 -5.46
N GLY A 30 -10.93 8.49 -6.02
CA GLY A 30 -10.76 8.32 -7.46
C GLY A 30 -12.09 8.23 -8.23
N SER A 31 -12.03 8.41 -9.55
CA SER A 31 -13.18 8.19 -10.44
C SER A 31 -13.52 6.70 -10.57
N GLU A 32 -14.77 6.39 -10.91
CA GLU A 32 -15.16 5.00 -11.19
C GLU A 32 -14.32 4.37 -12.30
N SER A 33 -13.98 5.14 -13.34
CA SER A 33 -13.08 4.69 -14.40
C SER A 33 -11.72 4.21 -13.90
N PHE A 34 -11.20 4.81 -12.82
CA PHE A 34 -9.95 4.39 -12.20
C PHE A 34 -10.14 3.04 -11.52
N TYR A 35 -11.18 2.89 -10.70
CA TYR A 35 -11.43 1.64 -9.97
C TYR A 35 -11.78 0.48 -10.90
N SER A 36 -12.60 0.72 -11.93
CA SER A 36 -13.04 -0.32 -12.86
C SER A 36 -11.86 -1.01 -13.56
N ILE A 37 -10.76 -0.30 -13.82
CA ILE A 37 -9.57 -0.87 -14.46
C ILE A 37 -8.79 -1.78 -13.49
N PHE A 38 -8.67 -1.40 -12.21
CA PHE A 38 -8.08 -2.30 -11.22
C PHE A 38 -8.98 -3.51 -10.98
N GLU A 39 -10.28 -3.29 -10.84
CA GLU A 39 -11.25 -4.36 -10.60
C GLU A 39 -11.32 -5.33 -11.79
N SER A 40 -11.29 -4.84 -13.04
CA SER A 40 -11.38 -5.71 -14.23
C SER A 40 -10.19 -6.65 -14.40
N GLU A 41 -9.02 -6.26 -13.93
CA GLU A 41 -7.78 -7.04 -14.12
C GLU A 41 -7.38 -7.82 -12.88
N LEU A 42 -7.72 -7.33 -11.68
CA LEU A 42 -7.19 -7.86 -10.43
C LEU A 42 -8.26 -8.50 -9.54
N ALA A 43 -9.54 -8.13 -9.64
CA ALA A 43 -10.55 -8.57 -8.66
C ALA A 43 -10.72 -10.10 -8.61
N ASP A 44 -10.42 -10.80 -9.71
CA ASP A 44 -10.49 -12.26 -9.77
C ASP A 44 -9.34 -12.96 -9.04
N VAL A 45 -8.23 -12.26 -8.78
CA VAL A 45 -6.98 -12.86 -8.27
C VAL A 45 -6.58 -12.30 -6.90
N ILE A 46 -6.70 -10.98 -6.71
CA ILE A 46 -6.32 -10.30 -5.47
C ILE A 46 -7.37 -9.27 -5.04
N PRO A 47 -7.59 -9.07 -3.74
CA PRO A 47 -8.50 -8.05 -3.25
C PRO A 47 -7.99 -6.64 -3.59
N VAL A 48 -8.88 -5.83 -4.17
CA VAL A 48 -8.65 -4.39 -4.41
C VAL A 48 -9.34 -3.60 -3.29
N VAL A 49 -8.55 -3.08 -2.36
CA VAL A 49 -9.03 -2.39 -1.16
C VAL A 49 -8.95 -0.88 -1.34
N LYS A 50 -10.11 -0.21 -1.27
CA LYS A 50 -10.22 1.25 -1.26
C LYS A 50 -9.95 1.77 0.14
N THR A 51 -8.93 2.61 0.31
CA THR A 51 -8.56 3.13 1.64
C THR A 51 -7.87 4.50 1.58
N SER A 52 -7.78 5.16 2.72
CA SER A 52 -6.88 6.28 2.99
C SER A 52 -5.87 5.88 4.05
N ILE A 53 -4.76 6.61 4.13
CA ILE A 53 -3.76 6.42 5.18
C ILE A 53 -3.54 7.76 5.86
N GLY A 54 -3.98 7.86 7.12
CA GLY A 54 -3.96 9.10 7.89
C GLY A 54 -4.87 10.18 7.28
N GLY A 55 -5.98 9.78 6.66
CA GLY A 55 -6.90 10.68 5.97
C GLY A 55 -6.39 11.25 4.65
N ILE A 56 -5.24 10.77 4.14
CA ILE A 56 -4.64 11.24 2.88
C ILE A 56 -4.86 10.21 1.77
N ARG A 57 -5.02 10.69 0.53
CA ARG A 57 -5.19 9.89 -0.69
C ARG A 57 -3.88 9.35 -1.28
N ILE A 58 -2.73 9.72 -0.73
CA ILE A 58 -1.41 9.42 -1.29
C ILE A 58 -0.89 8.09 -0.72
N ILE A 59 -1.70 7.05 -0.81
CA ILE A 59 -1.46 5.79 -0.08
C ILE A 59 -0.18 5.08 -0.54
N GLY A 60 0.17 5.15 -1.82
CA GLY A 60 1.30 4.41 -2.38
C GLY A 60 2.66 4.88 -1.85
N ARG A 61 2.74 6.16 -1.48
CA ARG A 61 3.91 6.77 -0.84
C ARG A 61 3.93 6.61 0.68
N GLN A 62 2.77 6.46 1.30
CA GLN A 62 2.65 6.34 2.75
C GLN A 62 2.95 4.93 3.24
N CYS A 63 2.57 3.89 2.48
CA CYS A 63 2.77 2.49 2.88
C CYS A 63 3.82 1.76 2.05
N VAL A 64 4.33 0.68 2.65
CA VAL A 64 5.17 -0.30 2.01
C VAL A 64 4.69 -1.69 2.39
N GLY A 65 4.75 -2.63 1.45
CA GLY A 65 4.34 -4.00 1.73
C GLY A 65 4.63 -4.93 0.56
N ASN A 66 4.58 -6.21 0.88
CA ASN A 66 4.75 -7.35 -0.03
C ASN A 66 3.62 -8.35 0.23
N LYS A 67 3.71 -9.58 -0.26
CA LYS A 67 2.66 -10.58 -0.01
C LYS A 67 2.51 -11.03 1.46
N ASN A 68 3.53 -10.82 2.29
CA ASN A 68 3.58 -11.28 3.69
C ASN A 68 3.12 -10.19 4.67
N GLY A 69 3.34 -8.91 4.35
CA GLY A 69 3.04 -7.84 5.30
C GLY A 69 2.87 -6.46 4.67
N LEU A 70 2.18 -5.61 5.42
CA LEU A 70 1.89 -4.21 5.11
C LEU A 70 2.29 -3.34 6.29
N LEU A 71 3.25 -2.43 6.09
CA LEU A 71 3.57 -1.38 7.04
C LEU A 71 2.85 -0.08 6.73
N LEU A 72 2.34 0.50 7.80
CA LEU A 72 1.59 1.73 7.81
C LEU A 72 2.30 2.75 8.70
N PRO A 73 2.26 4.04 8.36
CA PRO A 73 2.82 5.09 9.21
C PRO A 73 2.00 5.24 10.50
N HIS A 74 2.63 5.81 11.53
CA HIS A 74 1.99 6.10 12.81
C HIS A 74 0.75 7.01 12.69
N THR A 75 0.64 7.78 11.60
CA THR A 75 -0.49 8.68 11.34
C THR A 75 -1.78 7.94 10.94
N THR A 76 -1.71 6.64 10.69
CA THR A 76 -2.86 5.83 10.28
C THR A 76 -3.85 5.67 11.42
N THR A 77 -5.11 5.99 11.14
CA THR A 77 -6.18 5.92 12.14
C THR A 77 -6.54 4.47 12.49
N ASP A 78 -7.10 4.24 13.67
CA ASP A 78 -7.53 2.90 14.07
C ASP A 78 -8.64 2.33 13.17
N GLN A 79 -9.49 3.21 12.62
CA GLN A 79 -10.54 2.83 11.67
C GLN A 79 -9.93 2.35 10.35
N GLU A 80 -8.95 3.07 9.79
CA GLU A 80 -8.23 2.65 8.58
C GLU A 80 -7.48 1.34 8.82
N LEU A 81 -6.83 1.18 9.98
CA LEU A 81 -6.14 -0.04 10.36
C LEU A 81 -7.10 -1.25 10.39
N GLN A 82 -8.26 -1.09 11.05
CA GLN A 82 -9.24 -2.15 11.18
C GLN A 82 -9.85 -2.50 9.81
N HIS A 83 -10.13 -1.50 8.98
CA HIS A 83 -10.60 -1.69 7.61
C HIS A 83 -9.61 -2.51 6.78
N LEU A 84 -8.32 -2.19 6.85
CA LEU A 84 -7.26 -2.92 6.16
C LEU A 84 -7.17 -4.37 6.64
N ARG A 85 -7.18 -4.59 7.96
CA ARG A 85 -7.14 -5.95 8.54
C ARG A 85 -8.35 -6.80 8.14
N ASN A 86 -9.53 -6.20 8.03
CA ASN A 86 -10.73 -6.93 7.62
C ASN A 86 -10.78 -7.23 6.12
N SER A 87 -10.07 -6.43 5.30
CA SER A 87 -10.14 -6.52 3.84
C SER A 87 -8.97 -7.29 3.23
N LEU A 88 -7.87 -7.45 3.98
CA LEU A 88 -6.67 -8.16 3.54
C LEU A 88 -6.74 -9.64 3.93
N PRO A 89 -6.06 -10.53 3.20
CA PRO A 89 -5.95 -11.94 3.60
C PRO A 89 -5.26 -12.10 4.95
N ASP A 90 -5.67 -13.10 5.73
CA ASP A 90 -5.10 -13.39 7.07
C ASP A 90 -3.59 -13.68 7.05
N SER A 91 -3.04 -14.05 5.89
CA SER A 91 -1.61 -14.25 5.70
C SER A 91 -0.80 -12.96 5.69
N VAL A 92 -1.45 -11.80 5.56
CA VAL A 92 -0.80 -10.48 5.47
C VAL A 92 -0.76 -9.84 6.85
N VAL A 93 0.43 -9.66 7.41
CA VAL A 93 0.62 -8.97 8.69
C VAL A 93 0.51 -7.46 8.49
N VAL A 94 -0.54 -6.84 9.04
CA VAL A 94 -0.75 -5.39 8.98
C VAL A 94 -0.29 -4.74 10.28
N GLN A 95 0.74 -3.89 10.19
CA GLN A 95 1.35 -3.24 11.35
C GLN A 95 1.59 -1.74 11.12
N ARG A 96 1.33 -0.96 12.17
CA ARG A 96 1.75 0.45 12.25
C ARG A 96 3.14 0.52 12.85
N ILE A 97 3.97 1.38 12.28
CA ILE A 97 5.31 1.65 12.80
C ILE A 97 5.46 3.10 13.23
N GLU A 98 6.12 3.27 14.38
CA GLU A 98 6.58 4.57 14.87
C GLU A 98 7.94 4.84 14.25
N GLU A 99 7.92 5.59 13.16
CA GLU A 99 9.13 5.99 12.44
C GLU A 99 9.05 7.51 12.20
N ARG A 100 10.20 8.17 12.26
CA ARG A 100 10.30 9.62 12.03
C ARG A 100 10.10 9.97 10.56
N LEU A 101 10.42 9.02 9.66
CA LEU A 101 10.21 9.12 8.23
C LEU A 101 8.79 8.65 7.86
N ASN A 102 7.86 9.61 7.78
CA ASN A 102 6.42 9.35 7.61
C ASN A 102 5.99 8.76 6.25
N ALA A 103 6.84 8.81 5.23
CA ALA A 103 6.51 8.38 3.88
C ALA A 103 7.27 7.09 3.51
N LEU A 104 6.89 5.97 4.15
CA LEU A 104 7.58 4.68 4.04
C LEU A 104 7.78 4.22 2.60
N GLY A 105 6.79 4.47 1.73
CA GLY A 105 6.85 4.12 0.32
C GLY A 105 7.89 4.91 -0.50
N ASN A 106 8.39 6.05 0.00
CA ASN A 106 9.50 6.78 -0.63
C ASN A 106 10.87 6.26 -0.19
N HIS A 107 10.93 5.70 1.02
CA HIS A 107 12.19 5.34 1.66
C HIS A 107 12.49 3.85 1.59
N VAL A 108 11.49 3.03 1.22
CA VAL A 108 11.61 1.58 1.13
C VAL A 108 11.04 1.08 -0.20
N ALA A 109 11.84 0.31 -0.93
CA ALA A 109 11.43 -0.46 -2.09
C ALA A 109 11.62 -1.95 -1.77
N CYS A 110 10.55 -2.74 -1.79
CA CYS A 110 10.60 -4.16 -1.44
C CYS A 110 9.90 -5.03 -2.48
N ASN A 111 10.34 -6.28 -2.54
CA ASN A 111 9.61 -7.39 -3.14
C ASN A 111 9.41 -8.50 -2.07
N ASP A 112 8.99 -9.69 -2.50
CA ASP A 112 8.74 -10.82 -1.59
C ASP A 112 10.02 -11.44 -0.97
N HIS A 113 11.20 -10.99 -1.36
CA HIS A 113 12.49 -11.60 -0.99
C HIS A 113 13.51 -10.61 -0.43
N VAL A 114 13.49 -9.36 -0.90
CA VAL A 114 14.51 -8.34 -0.65
C VAL A 114 13.83 -6.99 -0.46
N ALA A 115 14.32 -6.21 0.49
CA ALA A 115 13.97 -4.81 0.68
C ALA A 115 15.22 -3.93 0.62
N LEU A 116 15.12 -2.83 -0.11
CA LEU A 116 16.07 -1.74 -0.13
C LEU A 116 15.47 -0.58 0.65
N ALA A 117 16.23 -0.03 1.59
CA ALA A 117 15.76 1.05 2.45
C ALA A 117 16.80 2.15 2.58
N HIS A 118 16.32 3.34 2.93
CA HIS A 118 17.17 4.47 3.29
C HIS A 118 18.11 4.09 4.46
N PRO A 119 19.40 4.48 4.43
CA PRO A 119 20.36 4.11 5.48
C PRO A 119 19.96 4.51 6.90
N ASP A 120 19.20 5.60 7.03
CA ASP A 120 18.74 6.14 8.31
C ASP A 120 17.48 5.44 8.86
N LEU A 121 16.87 4.50 8.11
CA LEU A 121 15.75 3.69 8.60
C LEU A 121 16.26 2.57 9.51
N ASP A 122 15.54 2.30 10.58
CA ASP A 122 15.83 1.13 11.41
C ASP A 122 15.55 -0.17 10.64
N ARG A 123 16.60 -0.96 10.44
CA ARG A 123 16.52 -2.25 9.73
C ARG A 123 15.66 -3.27 10.47
N SER A 124 15.53 -3.13 11.79
CA SER A 124 14.70 -4.02 12.60
C SER A 124 13.23 -4.00 12.17
N LEU A 125 12.75 -2.84 11.70
CA LEU A 125 11.38 -2.65 11.21
C LEU A 125 11.14 -3.35 9.87
N LEU A 126 12.16 -3.44 9.01
CA LEU A 126 12.02 -4.06 7.69
C LEU A 126 11.91 -5.58 7.76
N LEU A 127 12.50 -6.20 8.78
CA LEU A 127 12.36 -7.64 9.03
C LEU A 127 10.90 -8.03 9.29
N GLN A 128 10.07 -7.10 9.80
CA GLN A 128 8.65 -7.32 10.03
C GLN A 128 7.81 -7.34 8.74
N ILE A 129 8.33 -6.82 7.61
CA ILE A 129 7.68 -6.94 6.29
C ILE A 129 8.04 -8.26 5.62
N LEU A 130 9.27 -8.71 5.78
CA LEU A 130 9.84 -9.79 4.96
C LEU A 130 9.56 -11.20 5.52
N LEU A 131 9.27 -11.31 6.81
CA LEU A 131 8.91 -12.56 7.49
C LEU A 131 7.39 -12.74 7.54
#